data_AF-A0A423XSZ2-F1
#
_entry.id   AF-A0A423XSZ2-F1
#
_cell.length_a   1.000
_cell.length_b   1.000
_cell.length_c   1.000
_cell.angle_alpha   90.00
_cell.angle_beta   90.00
_cell.angle_gamma   90.00
#
_symmetry.space_group_name_H-M   'P 1'
#
loop_
_entity.id
_entity.type
_entity.pdbx_description
1 polymer ?
#
loop_
_entity_poly.entity_id
_entity_poly.type
_entity_poly.pdbx_seq_one_letter_code
_entity_poly.pdbx_strand_id
1 'polypeptide(L)'
;MQYIAVITVFVCDINRACRTLKIKNVISDLATVLMMVACFSVCSFAQEPEVTGVSISSPEDTVKQFYFAYLTAWNDTDVKRSLADSEKAVSEYTTQHLRSLMQYNDTGADYFINAQEACRDWAYNISTKILDLKKNTADINLILGYNRSKSVYQIHLIKKQGRWLMDSVKLYPRVSDTCNQP
;
A
#
# COMPACT_ATOMS: atom_id res chain seq x y z
N MET A 1 1.77 23.74 -1.12
CA MET A 1 0.83 24.85 -1.37
C MET A 1 1.39 26.26 -1.09
N GLN A 2 2.54 26.44 -0.42
CA GLN A 2 3.08 27.78 -0.12
C GLN A 2 3.98 28.39 -1.23
N TYR A 3 4.56 27.57 -2.12
CA TYR A 3 5.48 28.05 -3.17
C TYR A 3 4.79 28.78 -4.33
N ILE A 4 3.53 28.44 -4.63
CA ILE A 4 2.78 29.04 -5.75
C ILE A 4 2.47 30.52 -5.46
N ALA A 5 2.15 30.84 -4.20
CA ALA A 5 1.80 32.19 -3.79
C ALA A 5 3.01 33.17 -3.91
N VAL A 6 4.22 32.70 -3.59
CA VAL A 6 5.44 33.51 -3.69
C VAL A 6 5.76 33.87 -5.15
N ILE A 7 5.54 32.93 -6.07
CA ILE A 7 5.76 33.14 -7.51
C ILE A 7 4.76 34.15 -8.06
N THR A 8 3.49 34.09 -7.66
CA THR A 8 2.47 35.03 -8.15
C THR A 8 2.72 36.48 -7.72
N VAL A 9 3.23 36.70 -6.51
CA VAL A 9 3.53 38.06 -6.01
C VAL A 9 4.72 38.67 -6.76
N PHE A 10 5.78 37.88 -7.00
CA PHE A 10 6.95 38.33 -7.78
C PHE A 10 6.58 38.69 -9.23
N VAL A 11 5.68 37.94 -9.87
CA VAL A 11 5.22 38.21 -11.24
C VAL A 11 4.44 39.54 -11.32
N CYS A 12 3.64 39.87 -10.31
CA CYS A 12 2.91 41.13 -10.26
C CYS A 12 3.83 42.35 -10.08
N ASP A 13 4.87 42.24 -9.24
CA ASP A 13 5.79 43.35 -8.99
C ASP A 13 6.71 43.64 -10.19
N ILE A 14 7.16 42.61 -10.91
CA ILE A 14 7.92 42.77 -12.16
C ILE A 14 7.06 43.43 -13.25
N ASN A 15 5.80 43.02 -13.40
CA ASN A 15 4.88 43.63 -14.36
C ASN A 15 4.59 45.12 -14.04
N ARG A 16 4.53 45.46 -12.75
CA ARG A 16 4.33 46.85 -12.30
C ARG A 16 5.57 47.72 -12.58
N ALA A 17 6.77 47.19 -12.32
CA ALA A 17 8.04 47.88 -12.61
C ALA A 17 8.28 48.09 -14.11
N CYS A 18 7.89 47.12 -14.95
CA CYS A 18 7.98 47.24 -16.41
C CYS A 18 7.04 48.29 -17.00
N ARG A 19 5.88 48.58 -16.39
CA ARG A 19 4.97 49.64 -16.87
C ARG A 19 5.51 51.04 -16.63
N THR A 20 6.35 51.24 -15.62
CA THR A 20 6.89 52.56 -15.24
C THR A 20 8.10 53.00 -16.08
N LEU A 21 8.79 52.08 -16.74
CA LEU A 21 9.93 52.39 -17.61
C LEU A 21 9.51 52.24 -19.08
N LYS A 22 9.32 53.39 -19.77
CA LYS A 22 9.15 53.47 -21.24
C LYS A 22 10.42 53.01 -21.97
N ILE A 23 10.75 51.72 -21.89
CA ILE A 23 11.84 51.11 -22.65
C ILE A 23 11.22 50.54 -23.93
N LYS A 24 11.60 51.15 -25.05
CA LYS A 24 11.14 50.83 -26.41
C LYS A 24 11.24 49.33 -26.71
N ASN A 25 10.07 48.72 -26.95
CA ASN A 25 9.62 47.57 -27.76
C ASN A 25 10.59 46.54 -28.42
N VAL A 26 11.91 46.55 -28.20
CA VAL A 26 12.82 45.59 -28.86
C VAL A 26 13.40 44.57 -27.88
N ILE A 27 13.55 44.93 -26.60
CA ILE A 27 14.04 44.03 -25.55
C ILE A 27 12.92 43.09 -25.02
N SER A 28 11.66 43.56 -25.11
CA SER A 28 10.46 42.79 -24.76
C SER A 28 10.35 41.50 -25.56
N ASP A 29 10.56 41.57 -26.88
CA ASP A 29 10.41 40.42 -27.77
C ASP A 29 11.51 39.37 -27.54
N LEU A 30 12.75 39.82 -27.27
CA LEU A 30 13.87 38.93 -26.97
C LEU A 30 13.66 38.19 -25.64
N ALA A 31 13.16 38.88 -24.61
CA ALA A 31 12.85 38.29 -23.31
C ALA A 31 11.69 37.29 -23.38
N THR A 32 10.66 37.55 -24.19
CA THR A 32 9.55 36.61 -24.40
C THR A 32 9.96 35.37 -25.19
N VAL A 33 10.86 35.49 -26.17
CA VAL A 33 11.36 34.34 -26.93
C VAL A 33 12.28 33.46 -26.07
N LEU A 34 13.14 34.06 -25.24
CA LEU A 34 13.96 33.32 -24.27
C LEU A 34 13.13 32.57 -23.22
N MET A 35 12.02 33.16 -22.75
CA MET A 35 11.07 32.50 -21.83
C MET A 35 10.32 31.32 -22.49
N MET A 36 9.97 31.41 -23.78
CA MET A 36 9.31 30.30 -24.48
C MET A 36 10.27 29.12 -24.74
N VAL A 37 11.53 29.37 -25.10
CA VAL A 37 12.54 28.29 -25.28
C VAL A 37 12.85 27.59 -23.95
N ALA A 38 12.86 28.33 -22.83
CA ALA A 38 12.99 27.74 -21.50
C ALA A 38 11.79 26.88 -21.11
N CYS A 39 10.56 27.23 -21.53
CA CYS A 39 9.36 26.43 -21.26
C CYS A 39 9.29 25.12 -22.06
N PHE A 40 9.85 25.08 -23.28
CA PHE A 40 9.89 23.84 -24.08
C PHE A 40 11.05 22.91 -23.72
N SER A 41 12.10 23.41 -23.04
CA SER A 41 13.27 22.60 -22.67
C SER A 41 13.14 21.84 -21.35
N VAL A 42 12.03 21.99 -20.61
CA VAL A 42 11.77 21.23 -19.35
C VAL A 42 10.88 20.00 -19.59
N CYS A 43 10.53 19.68 -20.83
CA CYS A 43 9.76 18.46 -21.15
C CYS A 43 10.64 17.22 -21.41
N SER A 44 11.95 17.31 -21.22
CA SER A 44 12.85 16.18 -21.43
C SER A 44 13.08 15.43 -20.12
N PHE A 45 12.47 14.24 -20.06
CA PHE A 45 12.72 13.18 -19.09
C PHE A 45 12.26 13.47 -17.66
N ALA A 46 10.95 13.32 -17.43
CA ALA A 46 10.57 12.52 -16.29
C ALA A 46 11.16 11.12 -16.54
N GLN A 47 12.35 10.85 -15.98
CA GLN A 47 12.71 9.48 -15.66
C GLN A 47 11.56 8.99 -14.77
N GLU A 48 10.70 8.15 -15.33
CA GLU A 48 9.96 7.25 -14.46
C GLU A 48 11.00 6.61 -13.55
N PRO A 49 10.80 6.60 -12.22
CA PRO A 49 11.69 5.86 -11.37
C PRO A 49 11.74 4.47 -11.97
N GLU A 50 12.95 4.05 -12.36
CA GLU A 50 13.22 2.69 -12.76
C GLU A 50 12.61 1.85 -11.64
N VAL A 51 11.45 1.25 -11.92
CA VAL A 51 10.77 0.37 -11.00
C VAL A 51 11.71 -0.82 -10.94
N THR A 52 12.65 -0.75 -10.01
CA THR A 52 13.54 -1.83 -9.59
C THR A 52 12.65 -3.05 -9.52
N GLY A 53 12.84 -3.95 -10.49
CA GLY A 53 11.81 -4.87 -10.96
C GLY A 53 10.91 -5.31 -9.83
N VAL A 54 9.69 -4.75 -9.77
CA VAL A 54 8.66 -5.24 -8.87
C VAL A 54 8.48 -6.67 -9.30
N SER A 55 9.09 -7.58 -8.54
CA SER A 55 8.81 -8.99 -8.66
C SER A 55 7.29 -9.06 -8.56
N ILE A 56 6.64 -9.44 -9.65
CA ILE A 56 5.20 -9.60 -9.66
C ILE A 56 4.96 -10.76 -8.70
N SER A 57 4.68 -10.44 -7.44
CA SER A 57 4.47 -11.44 -6.40
C SER A 57 3.36 -12.36 -6.85
N SER A 58 3.51 -13.67 -6.65
CA SER A 58 2.39 -14.57 -6.84
C SER A 58 1.31 -14.25 -5.80
N PRO A 59 0.04 -14.63 -6.02
CA PRO A 59 -0.97 -14.45 -5.00
C PRO A 59 -0.60 -15.22 -3.71
N GLU A 60 0.11 -16.35 -3.82
CA GLU A 60 0.62 -17.11 -2.67
C GLU A 60 1.69 -16.35 -1.90
N ASP A 61 2.66 -15.77 -2.60
CA ASP A 61 3.71 -14.98 -1.96
C ASP A 61 3.14 -13.75 -1.28
N THR A 62 2.12 -13.13 -1.89
CA THR A 62 1.40 -11.99 -1.31
C THR A 62 0.76 -12.35 0.03
N VAL A 63 0.07 -13.50 0.11
CA VAL A 63 -0.51 -13.99 1.38
C VAL A 63 0.59 -14.30 2.39
N LYS A 64 1.66 -15.01 2.00
CA LYS A 64 2.77 -15.35 2.90
C LYS A 64 3.45 -14.12 3.46
N GLN A 65 3.75 -13.14 2.62
CA GLN A 65 4.40 -11.89 3.02
C GLN A 65 3.53 -11.08 3.96
N PHE A 66 2.22 -10.98 3.67
CA PHE A 66 1.27 -10.33 4.57
C PHE A 66 1.28 -10.98 5.96
N TYR A 67 1.01 -12.29 6.04
CA TYR A 67 0.90 -12.98 7.33
C TYR A 67 2.24 -13.01 8.07
N PHE A 68 3.37 -13.13 7.37
CA PHE A 68 4.68 -13.03 8.01
C PHE A 68 4.87 -11.65 8.65
N ALA A 69 4.73 -10.57 7.87
CA ALA A 69 4.91 -9.21 8.37
C ALA A 69 3.94 -8.90 9.52
N TYR A 70 2.65 -9.23 9.33
CA TYR A 70 1.60 -9.00 10.30
C TYR A 70 1.83 -9.75 11.62
N LEU A 71 2.11 -11.06 11.57
CA LEU A 71 2.33 -11.88 12.77
C LEU A 71 3.65 -11.54 13.48
N THR A 72 4.70 -11.16 12.75
CA THR A 72 5.95 -10.72 13.38
C THR A 72 5.80 -9.39 14.12
N ALA A 73 4.97 -8.48 13.60
CA ALA A 73 4.68 -7.20 14.27
C ALA A 73 4.03 -7.42 15.65
N TRP A 74 3.18 -8.43 15.79
CA TRP A 74 2.54 -8.78 17.07
C TRP A 74 3.52 -9.28 18.14
N ASN A 75 4.68 -9.79 17.73
CA ASN A 75 5.72 -10.26 18.65
C ASN A 75 6.65 -9.13 19.13
N ASP A 76 6.48 -7.89 18.68
CA ASP A 76 7.29 -6.77 19.15
C ASP A 76 6.84 -6.32 20.56
N THR A 77 7.81 -6.22 21.47
CA THR A 77 7.60 -5.71 22.84
C THR A 77 7.23 -4.22 22.88
N ASP A 78 7.56 -3.46 21.84
CA ASP A 78 7.18 -2.06 21.67
C ASP A 78 5.80 -1.97 21.02
N VAL A 79 4.76 -1.78 21.85
CA VAL A 79 3.35 -1.73 21.43
C VAL A 79 3.11 -0.69 20.32
N LYS A 80 3.80 0.46 20.37
CA LYS A 80 3.62 1.51 19.35
C LYS A 80 4.17 1.06 18.01
N ARG A 81 5.30 0.36 18.01
CA ARG A 81 5.91 -0.20 16.80
C ARG A 81 5.10 -1.37 16.26
N SER A 82 4.66 -2.26 17.15
CA SER A 82 3.77 -3.37 16.83
C SER A 82 2.52 -2.90 16.09
N LEU A 83 1.85 -1.86 16.60
CA LEU A 83 0.68 -1.28 15.96
C LEU A 83 1.03 -0.67 14.58
N ALA A 84 2.08 0.14 14.50
CA ALA A 84 2.47 0.77 13.25
C ALA A 84 2.85 -0.24 12.15
N ASP A 85 3.57 -1.29 12.51
CA ASP A 85 4.03 -2.31 11.56
C ASP A 85 2.89 -3.24 11.12
N SER A 86 1.98 -3.59 12.02
CA SER A 86 0.78 -4.36 11.67
C SER A 86 -0.17 -3.54 10.78
N GLU A 87 -0.41 -2.27 11.07
CA GLU A 87 -1.19 -1.36 10.22
C GLU A 87 -0.54 -1.16 8.84
N LYS A 88 0.79 -1.07 8.79
CA LYS A 88 1.55 -1.00 7.53
C LYS A 88 1.31 -2.25 6.69
N ALA A 89 1.44 -3.45 7.27
CA ALA A 89 1.16 -4.70 6.58
C ALA A 89 -0.29 -4.75 6.06
N VAL A 90 -1.26 -4.35 6.87
CA VAL A 90 -2.66 -4.26 6.44
C VAL A 90 -2.81 -3.30 5.25
N SER A 91 -2.25 -2.10 5.32
CA SER A 91 -2.36 -1.13 4.24
C SER A 91 -1.65 -1.56 2.96
N GLU A 92 -0.58 -2.34 3.04
CA GLU A 92 0.25 -2.72 1.90
C GLU A 92 -0.33 -3.90 1.10
N TYR A 93 -0.96 -4.86 1.78
CA TYR A 93 -1.38 -6.13 1.18
C TYR A 93 -2.89 -6.31 1.05
N THR A 94 -3.71 -5.39 1.60
CA THR A 94 -5.17 -5.52 1.59
C THR A 94 -5.85 -4.45 0.73
N THR A 95 -7.08 -4.75 0.29
CA THR A 95 -7.91 -3.77 -0.39
C THR A 95 -8.56 -2.80 0.59
N GLN A 96 -9.01 -1.64 0.09
CA GLN A 96 -9.86 -0.75 0.89
C GLN A 96 -11.17 -1.45 1.33
N HIS A 97 -11.73 -2.32 0.49
CA HIS A 97 -12.93 -3.10 0.83
C HIS A 97 -12.69 -3.96 2.07
N LEU A 98 -11.61 -4.74 2.09
CA LEU A 98 -11.25 -5.58 3.23
C LEU A 98 -11.03 -4.76 4.51
N ARG A 99 -10.36 -3.61 4.41
CA ARG A 99 -10.16 -2.70 5.55
C ARG A 99 -11.47 -2.15 6.09
N SER A 100 -12.45 -1.87 5.24
CA SER A 100 -13.79 -1.49 5.69
C SER A 100 -14.49 -2.65 6.41
N LEU A 101 -14.41 -3.88 5.90
CA LEU A 101 -14.98 -5.04 6.60
C LEU A 101 -14.36 -5.24 7.98
N MET A 102 -13.05 -5.06 8.11
CA MET A 102 -12.34 -5.12 9.39
C MET A 102 -12.84 -4.09 10.39
N GLN A 103 -13.12 -2.86 9.96
CA GLN A 103 -13.63 -1.79 10.85
C GLN A 103 -15.01 -2.09 11.44
N TYR A 104 -15.82 -2.89 10.74
CA TYR A 104 -17.15 -3.30 11.20
C TYR A 104 -17.14 -4.66 11.92
N ASN A 105 -15.97 -5.24 12.17
CA ASN A 105 -15.85 -6.50 12.89
C ASN A 105 -16.05 -6.29 14.40
N ASP A 106 -17.21 -6.70 14.91
CA ASP A 106 -17.59 -6.56 16.33
C ASP A 106 -17.47 -7.89 17.11
N THR A 107 -16.63 -8.81 16.64
CA THR A 107 -16.44 -10.12 17.26
C THR A 107 -15.54 -10.10 18.49
N GLY A 108 -14.81 -8.99 18.72
CA GLY A 108 -13.76 -8.90 19.73
C GLY A 108 -12.48 -9.70 19.41
N ALA A 109 -12.47 -10.43 18.31
CA ALA A 109 -11.30 -11.14 17.79
C ALA A 109 -10.59 -10.31 16.71
N ASP A 110 -9.30 -10.55 16.53
CA ASP A 110 -8.58 -10.00 15.38
C ASP A 110 -9.16 -10.54 14.07
N TYR A 111 -9.32 -9.66 13.10
CA TYR A 111 -10.00 -9.98 11.85
C TYR A 111 -9.24 -10.98 10.98
N PHE A 112 -7.90 -10.93 10.96
CA PHE A 112 -7.08 -11.73 10.04
C PHE A 112 -6.79 -13.13 10.56
N ILE A 113 -6.82 -13.31 11.87
CA ILE A 113 -6.57 -14.60 12.53
C ILE A 113 -7.81 -15.17 13.23
N ASN A 114 -8.88 -14.41 13.38
CA ASN A 114 -10.09 -14.82 14.10
C ASN A 114 -9.76 -15.38 15.50
N ALA A 115 -8.90 -14.67 16.22
CA ALA A 115 -8.40 -15.00 17.56
C ALA A 115 -8.09 -13.74 18.36
N GLN A 116 -8.05 -13.85 19.68
CA GLN A 116 -7.57 -12.77 20.56
C GLN A 116 -6.04 -12.71 20.61
N GLU A 117 -5.37 -13.85 20.44
CA GLU A 117 -3.90 -13.95 20.48
C GLU A 117 -3.41 -14.90 19.38
N ALA A 118 -2.30 -14.53 18.74
CA ALA A 118 -1.62 -15.39 17.76
C ALA A 118 -0.77 -16.45 18.45
N CYS A 119 -0.76 -17.67 17.91
CA CYS A 119 0.15 -18.70 18.40
C CYS A 119 1.59 -18.45 17.92
N ARG A 120 2.55 -18.60 18.83
CA ARG A 120 3.97 -18.26 18.62
C ARG A 120 4.60 -18.88 17.38
N ASP A 121 4.14 -20.07 17.00
CA ASP A 121 4.68 -20.82 15.87
C ASP A 121 4.14 -20.35 14.51
N TRP A 122 3.03 -19.59 14.46
CA TRP A 122 2.37 -19.25 13.21
C TRP A 122 3.22 -18.43 12.26
N ALA A 123 3.96 -17.43 12.74
CA ALA A 123 4.80 -16.58 11.91
C ALA A 123 5.87 -17.38 11.13
N TYR A 124 6.26 -18.55 11.64
CA TYR A 124 7.29 -19.41 11.05
C TYR A 124 6.70 -20.63 10.33
N ASN A 125 5.39 -20.85 10.42
CA ASN A 125 4.70 -22.00 9.85
C ASN A 125 3.51 -21.53 9.00
N ILE A 126 3.83 -20.82 7.91
CA ILE A 126 2.86 -20.28 6.96
C ILE A 126 2.90 -21.11 5.68
N SER A 127 1.80 -21.79 5.37
CA SER A 127 1.66 -22.58 4.14
C SER A 127 0.47 -22.09 3.33
N THR A 128 0.60 -22.10 2.01
CA THR A 128 -0.47 -21.71 1.09
C THR A 128 -0.68 -22.82 0.07
N LYS A 129 -1.91 -22.90 -0.43
CA LYS A 129 -2.27 -23.69 -1.60
C LYS A 129 -3.30 -22.94 -2.42
N ILE A 130 -3.03 -22.74 -3.71
CA ILE A 130 -4.02 -22.19 -4.65
C ILE A 130 -5.20 -23.15 -4.76
N LEU A 131 -6.42 -22.62 -4.59
CA LEU A 131 -7.68 -23.31 -4.81
C LEU A 131 -8.25 -23.00 -6.21
N ASP A 132 -8.23 -21.72 -6.57
CA ASP A 132 -8.64 -21.23 -7.89
C ASP A 132 -7.72 -20.06 -8.30
N LEU A 133 -7.34 -20.00 -9.58
CA LEU A 133 -6.54 -18.90 -10.12
C LEU A 133 -7.11 -18.47 -11.47
N LYS A 134 -7.53 -17.21 -11.53
CA LYS A 134 -8.00 -16.53 -12.74
C LYS A 134 -7.09 -15.35 -13.04
N LYS A 135 -7.34 -14.69 -14.17
CA LYS A 135 -6.54 -13.54 -14.64
C LYS A 135 -6.35 -12.46 -13.56
N ASN A 136 -7.42 -12.12 -12.84
CA ASN A 136 -7.46 -11.01 -11.89
C ASN A 136 -7.96 -11.41 -10.50
N THR A 137 -8.22 -12.68 -10.23
CA THR A 137 -8.69 -13.15 -8.92
C THR A 137 -8.00 -14.47 -8.58
N ALA A 138 -7.78 -14.71 -7.29
CA ALA A 138 -7.27 -15.98 -6.79
C ALA A 138 -7.94 -16.33 -5.47
N ASP A 139 -8.23 -17.60 -5.27
CA ASP A 139 -8.64 -18.15 -3.98
C ASP A 139 -7.51 -19.03 -3.45
N ILE A 140 -7.08 -18.77 -2.22
CA ILE A 140 -5.97 -19.45 -1.56
C ILE A 140 -6.46 -20.08 -0.27
N ASN A 141 -6.04 -21.32 -0.04
CA ASN A 141 -6.09 -21.95 1.26
C ASN A 141 -4.81 -21.63 2.03
N LEU A 142 -4.94 -20.87 3.09
CA LEU A 142 -3.86 -20.55 4.02
C LEU A 142 -3.90 -21.49 5.21
N ILE A 143 -2.74 -21.96 5.63
CA ILE A 143 -2.55 -22.73 6.85
C ILE A 143 -1.52 -22.00 7.72
N LEU A 144 -1.91 -21.66 8.94
CA LEU A 144 -1.03 -21.13 9.98
C LEU A 144 -0.78 -22.20 11.04
N GLY A 145 0.47 -22.40 11.43
CA GLY A 145 0.84 -23.35 12.48
C GLY A 145 0.83 -24.82 12.03
N TYR A 146 1.08 -25.71 12.97
CA TYR A 146 1.15 -27.15 12.75
C TYR A 146 0.53 -27.94 13.91
N ASN A 147 0.09 -29.18 13.67
CA ASN A 147 -0.55 -30.02 14.69
C ASN A 147 -1.70 -29.30 15.42
N ARG A 148 -1.58 -29.07 16.73
CA ARG A 148 -2.64 -28.50 17.59
C ARG A 148 -2.86 -26.99 17.40
N SER A 149 -1.85 -26.27 16.92
CA SER A 149 -1.95 -24.83 16.61
C SER A 149 -2.45 -24.56 15.19
N LYS A 150 -2.70 -25.62 14.40
CA LYS A 150 -3.04 -25.49 12.98
C LYS A 150 -4.38 -24.80 12.79
N SER A 151 -4.36 -23.62 12.17
CA SER A 151 -5.55 -22.89 11.75
C SER A 151 -5.59 -22.74 10.23
N VAL A 152 -6.78 -22.79 9.65
CA VAL A 152 -6.97 -22.84 8.18
C VAL A 152 -7.92 -21.74 7.75
N TYR A 153 -7.54 -20.99 6.73
CA TYR A 153 -8.29 -19.84 6.24
C TYR A 153 -8.44 -19.91 4.72
N GLN A 154 -9.58 -19.45 4.22
CA GLN A 154 -9.77 -19.16 2.82
C GLN A 154 -9.56 -17.67 2.57
N ILE A 155 -8.61 -17.36 1.70
CA ILE A 155 -8.23 -16.00 1.34
C ILE A 155 -8.64 -15.73 -0.10
N HIS A 156 -9.44 -14.70 -0.33
CA HIS A 156 -9.73 -14.20 -1.67
C HIS A 156 -8.79 -13.04 -1.99
N LEU A 157 -8.17 -13.07 -3.17
CA LEU A 157 -7.32 -12.00 -3.67
C LEU A 157 -7.86 -11.46 -4.99
N ILE A 158 -7.66 -10.16 -5.19
CA ILE A 158 -7.91 -9.47 -6.46
C ILE A 158 -6.62 -8.82 -6.96
N LYS A 159 -6.46 -8.78 -8.28
CA LYS A 159 -5.33 -8.10 -8.93
C LYS A 159 -5.73 -6.68 -9.34
N LYS A 160 -5.09 -5.67 -8.76
CA LYS A 160 -5.27 -4.25 -9.08
C LYS A 160 -3.94 -3.65 -9.50
N GLN A 161 -3.90 -3.01 -10.68
CA GLN A 161 -2.69 -2.36 -11.21
C GLN A 161 -1.45 -3.29 -11.21
N GLY A 162 -1.64 -4.57 -11.56
CA GLY A 162 -0.56 -5.54 -11.60
C GLY A 162 -0.20 -6.20 -10.25
N ARG A 163 -0.73 -5.70 -9.12
CA ARG A 163 -0.45 -6.21 -7.77
C ARG A 163 -1.61 -7.04 -7.23
N TRP A 164 -1.31 -8.14 -6.54
CA TRP A 164 -2.32 -8.90 -5.80
C TRP A 164 -2.57 -8.25 -4.45
N LEU A 165 -3.83 -8.20 -4.05
CA LEU A 165 -4.27 -7.68 -2.76
C LEU A 165 -5.33 -8.62 -2.18
N MET A 166 -5.26 -8.87 -0.88
CA MET A 166 -6.27 -9.62 -0.13
C MET A 166 -7.56 -8.79 -0.05
N ASP A 167 -8.67 -9.41 -0.41
CA ASP A 167 -9.98 -8.78 -0.48
C ASP A 167 -11.01 -9.43 0.45
N SER A 168 -10.79 -10.69 0.86
CA SER A 168 -11.51 -11.29 1.98
C SER A 168 -10.69 -12.36 2.70
N VAL A 169 -10.98 -12.55 3.99
CA VAL A 169 -10.42 -13.59 4.86
C VAL A 169 -11.56 -14.31 5.55
N LYS A 170 -11.55 -15.64 5.51
CA LYS A 170 -12.57 -16.47 6.17
C LYS A 170 -11.92 -17.63 6.88
N LEU A 171 -12.19 -17.78 8.18
CA LEU A 171 -11.77 -18.97 8.92
C LEU A 171 -12.54 -20.19 8.40
N TYR A 172 -11.82 -21.29 8.13
CA TYR A 172 -12.44 -22.56 7.81
C TYR A 172 -13.10 -23.14 9.07
N PRO A 173 -14.29 -23.79 9.02
CA PRO A 173 -15.05 -24.19 10.21
C PRO A 173 -14.35 -25.12 11.21
N ARG A 174 -13.17 -25.68 10.87
CA ARG A 174 -12.34 -26.44 11.80
C ARG A 174 -11.32 -25.52 12.45
N VAL A 175 -11.69 -25.04 13.63
CA VAL A 175 -10.89 -24.24 14.55
C VAL A 175 -9.71 -25.08 15.06
N SER A 176 -8.55 -24.46 15.30
CA SER A 176 -7.44 -25.19 15.91
C SER A 176 -7.76 -25.56 17.36
N ASP A 177 -7.20 -26.66 17.87
CA ASP A 177 -7.50 -27.14 19.21
C ASP A 177 -7.02 -26.18 20.31
N THR A 178 -6.01 -25.35 20.02
CA THR A 178 -5.35 -24.49 21.02
C THR A 178 -5.43 -23.00 20.73
N CYS A 179 -5.62 -22.61 19.47
CA CYS A 179 -5.60 -21.24 18.97
C CYS A 179 -6.92 -20.98 18.21
N ASN A 180 -7.50 -19.79 18.31
CA ASN A 180 -8.83 -19.45 17.73
C ASN A 180 -10.03 -20.10 18.42
N GLN A 181 -9.87 -20.57 19.66
CA GLN A 181 -11.03 -21.04 20.43
C GLN A 181 -12.06 -19.89 20.56
N PRO A 182 -13.36 -20.18 20.38
CA PRO A 182 -14.42 -19.19 20.49
C PRO A 182 -14.56 -18.63 21.92
#